data_AF-A0A2D5YAF4-F1
#
_entry.id   AF-A0A2D5YAF4-F1
#
_cell.length_a   1.000
_cell.length_b   1.000
_cell.length_c   1.000
_cell.angle_alpha   90.00
_cell.angle_beta   90.00
_cell.angle_gamma   90.00
#
_symmetry.space_group_name_H-M   'P 1'
#
loop_
_entity.id
_entity.type
_entity.pdbx_description
1 polymer ?
#
loop_
_entity_poly.entity_id
_entity_poly.type
_entity_poly.pdbx_seq_one_letter_code
_entity_poly.pdbx_strand_id
1 'polypeptide(L)' 'MDNVASKLKEAIGGLTEILIGAIGLLVVVQVVFGTGGGGIDIIGNITSVVNSFIGAGASLASIVALLIVMSVLGRKD' A
#
# COMPACT_ATOMS: atom_id res chain seq x y z
N MET A 1 33.85 -0.09 -11.42
CA MET A 1 32.96 -0.65 -10.38
C MET A 1 31.54 -0.11 -10.50
N ASP A 2 31.37 1.09 -11.07
CA ASP A 2 30.08 1.75 -11.28
C ASP A 2 29.10 0.95 -12.16
N ASN A 3 29.59 0.23 -13.17
CA ASN A 3 28.74 -0.60 -14.03
C ASN A 3 28.10 -1.80 -13.31
N VAL A 4 28.77 -2.36 -12.30
CA VAL A 4 28.21 -3.48 -11.54
C VAL A 4 27.14 -2.98 -10.57
N ALA A 5 27.39 -1.84 -9.93
CA ALA A 5 26.42 -1.17 -9.07
C ALA A 5 25.17 -0.72 -9.86
N SER A 6 25.34 -0.19 -11.07
CA SER A 6 24.23 0.22 -11.92
C SER A 6 23.36 -0.95 -12.36
N LYS A 7 23.97 -2.04 -12.84
CA LYS A 7 23.24 -3.25 -13.23
C LYS A 7 22.52 -3.91 -12.06
N LEU A 8 23.15 -3.91 -10.88
CA LEU A 8 22.52 -4.41 -9.65
C LEU A 8 21.31 -3.56 -9.28
N LYS A 9 21.42 -2.22 -9.36
CA LYS A 9 20.32 -1.30 -9.07
C LYS A 9 19.15 -1.48 -10.05
N GLU A 10 19.43 -1.66 -11.34
CA GLU A 10 18.41 -1.97 -12.35
C GLU A 10 17.72 -3.30 -12.07
N ALA A 11 18.47 -4.35 -11.75
CA ALA A 11 17.91 -5.67 -11.42
C ALA A 11 17.00 -5.63 -10.18
N ILE A 12 17.44 -4.93 -9.13
CA ILE A 12 16.63 -4.73 -7.91
C ILE A 12 15.39 -3.88 -8.21
N GLY A 13 15.53 -2.84 -9.03
CA GLY A 13 14.42 -1.99 -9.47
C GLY A 13 13.35 -2.78 -10.23
N GLY A 14 13.76 -3.56 -11.23
CA GLY A 14 12.85 -4.40 -12.00
C GLY A 14 12.17 -5.48 -11.14
N LEU A 15 12.89 -6.10 -10.21
CA LEU A 15 12.28 -7.05 -9.27
C LEU A 15 11.27 -6.36 -8.34
N THR A 16 11.56 -5.15 -7.89
CA THR A 16 10.66 -4.36 -7.04
C THR A 16 9.35 -4.05 -7.77
N GLU A 17 9.42 -3.64 -9.04
CA GLU A 17 8.22 -3.40 -9.86
C GLU A 17 7.36 -4.65 -10.01
N ILE A 18 7.98 -5.82 -10.26
CA ILE A 18 7.26 -7.09 -10.36
C ILE A 18 6.57 -7.43 -9.04
N LEU A 19 7.26 -7.26 -7.91
CA LEU A 19 6.70 -7.54 -6.59
C LEU A 19 5.55 -6.58 -6.24
N ILE A 20 5.67 -5.30 -6.57
CA ILE A 20 4.59 -4.32 -6.39
C ILE A 20 3.37 -4.69 -7.24
N GLY A 21 3.58 -5.06 -8.50
CA GLY A 21 2.50 -5.52 -9.38
C GLY A 21 1.80 -6.77 -8.84
N ALA A 22 2.57 -7.74 -8.34
CA ALA A 22 2.03 -8.95 -7.71
C ALA A 22 1.21 -8.64 -6.46
N ILE A 23 1.69 -7.76 -5.57
CA ILE A 23 0.94 -7.34 -4.37
C ILE A 23 -0.36 -6.64 -4.79
N GLY A 24 -0.31 -5.74 -5.77
CA GLY A 24 -1.51 -5.08 -6.30
C GLY A 24 -2.56 -6.06 -6.82
N LEU A 25 -2.14 -7.09 -7.56
CA LEU A 25 -3.04 -8.14 -8.02
C LEU A 25 -3.65 -8.93 -6.85
N LEU A 26 -2.85 -9.28 -5.84
CA LEU A 26 -3.32 -10.00 -4.65
C LEU A 26 -4.32 -9.18 -3.82
N VAL A 27 -4.15 -7.86 -3.74
CA VAL A 27 -5.13 -6.96 -3.12
C VAL A 27 -6.47 -7.05 -3.86
N VAL A 28 -6.47 -7.02 -5.21
CA VAL A 28 -7.71 -7.16 -6.00
C VAL A 28 -8.39 -8.49 -5.75
N VAL A 29 -7.61 -9.59 -5.72
CA VAL A 29 -8.14 -10.94 -5.42
C VAL A 29 -8.81 -10.95 -4.05
N GLN A 30 -8.17 -10.40 -3.03
CA GLN A 30 -8.73 -10.37 -1.67
C GLN A 30 -9.98 -9.49 -1.56
N VAL A 31 -10.07 -8.40 -2.32
CA VAL A 31 -11.29 -7.55 -2.39
C VAL A 31 -12.46 -8.31 -3.02
N VAL A 32 -12.21 -9.06 -4.10
CA VAL A 32 -13.27 -9.76 -4.86
C VAL A 32 -13.69 -11.06 -4.18
N PHE A 33 -12.73 -11.83 -3.66
CA PHE A 33 -12.95 -13.18 -3.15
C PHE A 33 -12.90 -13.29 -1.62
N GLY A 34 -12.57 -12.19 -0.92
CA GLY A 34 -12.40 -12.18 0.54
C GLY A 34 -11.11 -12.87 1.00
N THR A 35 -10.93 -12.96 2.32
CA THR A 35 -9.76 -13.57 2.98
C THR A 35 -9.76 -15.09 3.00
N GLY A 36 -10.86 -15.73 2.57
CA GLY A 36 -11.08 -17.17 2.77
C GLY A 36 -10.30 -18.12 1.85
N GLY A 37 -9.74 -17.64 0.72
CA GLY A 37 -9.19 -18.51 -0.33
C GLY A 37 -7.67 -18.71 -0.30
N GLY A 38 -6.89 -17.82 0.33
CA GLY A 38 -5.44 -17.76 0.13
C GLY A 38 -4.57 -17.75 1.40
N GLY A 39 -5.16 -17.74 2.59
CA GLY A 39 -4.45 -17.75 3.89
C GLY A 39 -3.59 -16.51 4.20
N ILE A 40 -3.37 -15.63 3.22
CA ILE A 40 -2.62 -14.39 3.37
C ILE A 40 -3.62 -13.23 3.43
N ASP A 41 -3.67 -12.53 4.56
CA ASP A 41 -4.43 -11.30 4.71
C ASP A 41 -3.56 -10.10 4.27
N ILE A 42 -3.52 -9.83 2.97
CA ILE A 42 -2.74 -8.73 2.39
C ILE A 42 -3.28 -7.38 2.89
N ILE A 43 -4.60 -7.18 2.88
CA ILE A 43 -5.23 -5.93 3.32
C ILE A 43 -4.97 -5.67 4.80
N GLY A 44 -5.11 -6.68 5.66
CA GLY A 44 -4.79 -6.59 7.08
C GLY A 44 -3.31 -6.31 7.32
N ASN A 45 -2.40 -6.95 6.58
CA ASN A 45 -0.97 -6.69 6.66
C ASN A 45 -0.62 -5.25 6.28
N ILE A 46 -1.16 -4.73 5.17
CA ILE A 46 -0.96 -3.33 4.75
C ILE A 46 -1.53 -2.38 5.80
N THR A 47 -2.73 -2.66 6.30
CA THR A 47 -3.40 -1.87 7.34
C THR A 47 -2.57 -1.81 8.62
N SER A 48 -1.97 -2.93 9.04
CA SER A 48 -1.08 -3.00 10.21
C SER A 48 0.17 -2.13 10.04
N VAL A 49 0.82 -2.21 8.87
CA VAL A 49 1.98 -1.35 8.54
C VAL A 49 1.59 0.12 8.58
N VAL A 50 0.47 0.48 7.97
CA VAL A 50 -0.02 1.87 7.98
C VAL A 50 -0.34 2.32 9.40
N ASN A 51 -1.04 1.53 10.20
CA ASN A 51 -1.36 1.86 11.59
C ASN A 51 -0.10 2.09 12.44
N SER A 52 1.01 1.40 12.16
CA SER A 52 2.31 1.65 12.80
C SER A 52 2.83 3.08 12.55
N PHE A 53 2.58 3.64 11.36
CA PHE A 53 3.00 5.01 11.03
C PHE A 53 2.12 6.10 11.66
N ILE A 54 0.82 5.83 11.87
CA ILE A 54 -0.12 6.84 12.39
C ILE A 54 -0.02 6.95 13.93
N GLY A 55 0.49 5.91 14.60
CA GLY A 55 0.69 5.88 16.04
C GLY A 55 -0.52 5.35 16.82
N ALA A 56 -0.28 5.00 18.08
CA ALA A 56 -1.28 4.37 18.93
C ALA A 56 -2.49 5.28 19.19
N GLY A 57 -3.69 4.77 18.93
CA GLY A 57 -4.97 5.48 19.13
C GLY A 57 -5.50 6.20 17.89
N ALA A 58 -4.73 6.25 16.80
CA ALA A 58 -5.20 6.74 15.51
C ALA A 58 -5.62 5.57 14.60
N SER A 59 -6.59 5.81 13.71
CA SER A 59 -7.06 4.82 12.74
C SER A 59 -6.96 5.38 11.33
N LEU A 60 -6.83 4.52 10.33
CA LEU A 60 -6.97 4.92 8.92
C LEU A 60 -8.23 5.76 8.66
N ALA A 61 -9.32 5.49 9.39
CA ALA A 61 -10.57 6.24 9.28
C ALA A 61 -10.42 7.72 9.69
N SER A 62 -9.53 8.07 10.63
CA SER A 62 -9.30 9.48 10.99
C SER A 62 -8.53 10.24 9.91
N ILE A 63 -7.62 9.58 9.19
CA ILE A 63 -6.97 10.16 8.00
C ILE A 63 -7.98 10.36 6.88
N VAL A 64 -8.81 9.36 6.58
CA VAL A 64 -9.85 9.46 5.55
C VAL A 64 -10.85 10.58 5.89
N ALA A 65 -11.26 10.68 7.15
CA ALA A 65 -12.14 11.76 7.61
C ALA A 65 -11.50 13.15 7.40
N LEU A 66 -10.22 13.31 7.73
CA LEU A 66 -9.49 14.57 7.49
C LEU A 66 -9.40 14.90 5.99
N LEU A 67 -9.12 13.92 5.14
CA LEU A 67 -9.08 14.11 3.68
C LEU A 67 -10.43 14.55 3.12
N ILE A 68 -11.54 13.96 3.62
CA ILE A 68 -12.90 14.38 3.24
C ILE A 68 -13.15 15.82 3.67
N VAL A 69 -12.83 16.18 4.91
CA VAL A 69 -12.99 17.56 5.41
C VAL A 69 -12.18 18.54 4.57
N MET A 70 -10.90 18.24 4.30
CA MET A 70 -10.05 19.05 3.45
C MET A 70 -10.57 19.16 2.02
N SER A 71 -11.12 18.08 1.46
CA SER A 71 -11.72 18.08 0.11
C SER A 71 -12.99 18.93 0.05
N VAL A 72 -13.82 18.92 1.09
CA VAL A 72 -15.01 19.77 1.20
C VAL A 72 -14.61 21.24 1.38
N LEU A 73 -13.66 21.54 2.27
CA LEU A 73 -13.20 22.91 2.52
C LEU A 73 -12.42 23.49 1.34
N GLY A 74 -11.68 22.66 0.59
CA GLY A 74 -10.96 23.04 -0.61
C GLY A 74 -11.82 23.14 -1.86
N ARG A 75 -13.11 22.79 -1.77
CA ARG A 75 -14.06 22.92 -2.89
C ARG A 75 -14.35 24.40 -3.09
N LYS A 76 -13.64 25.00 -4.03
CA LYS A 76 -13.91 26.34 -4.53
C LYS A 76 -15.12 26.25 -5.46
N ASP A 77 -16.15 27.05 -5.17
CA ASP A 77 -17.32 27.21 -6.05
C ASP A 77 -16.91 27.61 -7.47
#